data_AF-A0A3A0A248-F1
#
_entry.id   AF-A0A3A0A248-F1
#
_cell.length_a   1.000
_cell.length_b   1.000
_cell.length_c   1.000
_cell.angle_alpha   90.00
_cell.angle_beta   90.00
_cell.angle_gamma   90.00
#
_symmetry.space_group_name_H-M   'P 1'
#
loop_
_entity.id
_entity.type
_entity.pdbx_description
1 polymer ?
#
loop_
_entity_poly.entity_id
_entity_poly.type
_entity_poly.pdbx_seq_one_letter_code
_entity_poly.pdbx_strand_id
1 'polypeptide(L)'
;MAGMIAGLVLTSTFITRTPAASEASERQPVPTFTPTPPASGADYAAAATQAQTDLAQALSRVGRLIGTPKLSDAAWSGDVHAAMARVETAYESLVRLQPPDGWASFHTQLARGAGDCSAAMRVLAWAL
;
A
#
# COMPACT_ATOMS: atom_id res chain seq x y z
N MET A 1 -0.37 48.11 55.82
CA MET A 1 -1.73 48.12 56.39
C MET A 1 -2.51 49.26 55.74
N ALA A 2 -3.82 49.05 55.52
CA ALA A 2 -4.78 49.91 54.81
C ALA A 2 -4.60 49.92 53.27
N GLY A 3 -5.63 49.81 52.42
CA GLY A 3 -7.09 49.65 52.53
C GLY A 3 -7.59 49.48 51.08
N MET A 4 -8.36 48.44 50.76
CA MET A 4 -9.83 48.40 50.70
C MET A 4 -10.48 49.21 49.54
N ILE A 5 -11.25 48.47 48.73
CA ILE A 5 -12.44 48.84 47.94
C ILE A 5 -12.25 49.53 46.58
N ALA A 6 -12.36 48.74 45.51
CA ALA A 6 -13.11 49.08 44.31
C ALA A 6 -13.90 47.81 43.94
N GLY A 7 -15.22 47.78 44.08
CA GLY A 7 -16.11 48.40 43.10
C GLY A 7 -16.80 47.27 42.34
N LEU A 8 -17.71 46.59 43.04
CA LEU A 8 -18.57 45.51 42.57
C LEU A 8 -19.63 46.09 41.61
N VAL A 9 -19.63 45.66 40.35
CA VAL A 9 -20.81 45.75 39.48
C VAL A 9 -21.20 44.32 39.08
N LEU A 10 -22.21 43.80 39.77
CA LEU A 10 -22.96 42.63 39.34
C LEU A 10 -23.79 43.00 38.11
N THR A 11 -23.59 42.30 37.00
CA THR A 11 -24.69 42.05 36.08
C THR A 11 -24.70 40.57 35.71
N SER A 12 -25.91 40.04 35.70
CA SER A 12 -26.23 38.64 35.87
C SER A 12 -25.92 37.79 34.65
N THR A 13 -25.54 36.56 34.96
CA THR A 13 -25.35 35.41 34.09
C THR A 13 -26.61 35.07 33.30
N PHE A 14 -26.46 34.79 32.01
CA PHE A 14 -27.21 33.72 31.35
C PHE A 14 -26.21 32.74 30.73
N ILE A 15 -26.06 31.59 31.39
CA ILE A 15 -25.38 30.41 30.86
C ILE A 15 -26.30 29.81 29.80
N THR A 16 -25.84 29.71 28.57
CA THR A 16 -26.36 28.75 27.59
C THR A 16 -25.26 27.74 27.27
N ARG A 17 -25.63 26.45 27.35
CA ARG A 17 -24.77 25.27 27.20
C ARG A 17 -24.17 25.16 25.77
N THR A 18 -22.86 24.88 25.70
CA THR A 18 -22.08 23.88 24.91
C THR A 18 -22.68 23.33 23.59
N PRO A 19 -21.93 23.13 22.47
CA PRO A 19 -20.57 22.58 22.47
C PRO A 19 -19.49 23.26 21.62
N ALA A 20 -18.26 22.92 21.99
CA ALA A 20 -16.99 23.31 21.41
C ALA A 20 -16.97 23.11 19.88
N ALA A 21 -16.55 24.16 19.18
CA ALA A 21 -16.15 24.07 17.79
C ALA A 21 -14.83 23.29 17.68
N SER A 22 -14.98 22.05 17.21
CA SER A 22 -14.08 21.27 16.38
C SER A 22 -12.57 21.34 16.65
N GLU A 23 -12.11 20.22 17.18
CA GLU A 23 -10.75 19.72 17.23
C GLU A 23 -9.92 20.15 16.01
N ALA A 24 -8.79 20.81 16.30
CA ALA A 24 -7.67 20.91 15.38
C ALA A 24 -7.22 19.48 15.06
N SER A 25 -7.67 18.96 13.91
CA SER A 25 -7.18 17.72 13.35
C SER A 25 -5.74 17.95 12.91
N GLU A 26 -4.80 17.66 13.80
CA GLU A 26 -3.41 17.39 13.46
C GLU A 26 -3.42 16.29 12.39
N ARG A 27 -3.30 16.69 11.13
CA ARG A 27 -2.94 15.77 10.06
C ARG A 27 -1.54 15.28 10.38
N GLN A 28 -1.47 14.11 11.00
CA GLN A 28 -0.27 13.30 11.01
C GLN A 28 0.23 13.20 9.56
N PRO A 29 1.47 13.60 9.24
CA PRO A 29 1.97 13.50 7.88
C PRO A 29 1.91 12.02 7.48
N VAL A 30 1.12 11.73 6.45
CA VAL A 30 1.15 10.43 5.78
C VAL A 30 2.62 10.24 5.38
N PRO A 31 3.29 9.14 5.77
CA PRO A 31 4.64 8.89 5.31
C PRO A 31 4.59 8.82 3.79
N THR A 32 5.14 9.85 3.14
CA THR A 32 5.43 9.80 1.72
C THR A 32 6.50 8.75 1.56
N PHE A 33 6.11 7.55 1.15
CA PHE A 33 7.05 6.51 0.72
C PHE A 33 7.67 6.95 -0.59
N THR A 34 8.69 7.79 -0.52
CA THR A 34 9.52 8.10 -1.67
C THR A 34 10.29 6.82 -2.01
N PRO A 35 10.13 6.26 -3.21
CA PRO A 35 10.92 5.09 -3.61
C PRO A 35 12.39 5.46 -3.57
N THR A 36 13.16 4.81 -2.70
CA THR A 36 14.61 5.00 -2.63
C THR A 36 15.21 4.40 -3.90
N PRO A 37 15.94 5.18 -4.71
CA PRO A 37 16.63 4.63 -5.85
C PRO A 37 17.65 3.59 -5.36
N PRO A 38 17.75 2.43 -6.00
CA PRO A 38 18.91 1.57 -5.80
C PRO A 38 20.18 2.40 -5.99
N ALA A 39 21.16 2.23 -5.09
CA ALA A 39 22.36 3.08 -5.01
C ALA A 39 23.24 3.01 -6.28
N SER A 40 23.02 2.01 -7.12
CA SER A 40 23.67 1.82 -8.42
C SER A 40 22.78 1.09 -9.42
N GLY A 41 23.18 1.09 -10.70
CA GLY A 41 22.52 0.27 -11.73
C GLY A 41 22.64 -1.25 -11.51
N ALA A 42 23.68 -1.71 -10.80
CA ALA A 42 23.83 -3.11 -10.42
C ALA A 42 22.81 -3.51 -9.34
N ASP A 43 22.58 -2.63 -8.36
CA ASP A 43 21.55 -2.83 -7.32
C ASP A 43 20.15 -2.85 -7.94
N TYR A 44 19.90 -2.01 -8.95
CA TYR A 44 18.66 -2.06 -9.73
C TYR A 44 18.48 -3.41 -10.42
N ALA A 45 19.50 -3.88 -11.16
CA ALA A 45 19.40 -5.12 -11.91
C ALA A 45 19.15 -6.34 -11.00
N ALA A 46 19.81 -6.39 -9.84
CA ALA A 46 19.58 -7.42 -8.84
C ALA A 46 18.14 -7.37 -8.29
N ALA A 47 17.65 -6.18 -7.93
CA ALA A 47 16.30 -6.00 -7.42
C ALA A 47 15.22 -6.35 -8.47
N ALA A 48 15.42 -5.94 -9.73
CA ALA A 48 14.52 -6.27 -10.84
C ALA A 48 14.50 -7.77 -11.12
N THR A 49 15.66 -8.44 -11.04
CA THR A 49 15.77 -9.91 -11.19
C THR A 49 15.05 -10.64 -10.05
N GLN A 50 15.18 -10.16 -8.81
CA GLN A 50 14.47 -10.72 -7.68
C GLN A 50 12.96 -10.58 -7.85
N ALA A 51 12.48 -9.39 -8.21
CA ALA A 51 11.05 -9.15 -8.44
C ALA A 51 10.48 -10.02 -9.58
N GLN A 52 11.25 -10.23 -10.66
CA GLN A 52 10.89 -11.17 -11.73
C GLN A 52 10.82 -12.61 -11.25
N THR A 53 11.77 -13.04 -10.43
CA THR A 53 11.81 -14.39 -9.87
C THR A 53 10.58 -14.63 -8.98
N ASP A 54 10.26 -13.68 -8.12
CA ASP A 54 9.08 -13.74 -7.24
C ASP A 54 7.79 -13.82 -8.05
N LEU A 55 7.67 -13.01 -9.13
CA LEU A 55 6.54 -13.05 -10.05
C LEU A 55 6.41 -14.42 -10.72
N ALA A 56 7.50 -14.97 -11.27
CA ALA A 56 7.50 -16.25 -11.95
C ALA A 56 7.13 -17.41 -11.00
N GLN A 57 7.63 -17.38 -9.76
CA GLN A 57 7.29 -18.35 -8.73
C GLN A 57 5.82 -18.28 -8.33
N ALA A 58 5.28 -17.06 -8.16
CA ALA A 58 3.88 -16.83 -7.83
C ALA A 58 2.96 -17.35 -8.95
N LEU A 59 3.24 -16.98 -10.20
CA LEU A 59 2.49 -17.47 -11.38
C LEU A 59 2.55 -19.01 -11.50
N SER A 60 3.73 -19.59 -11.28
CA SER A 60 3.90 -21.06 -11.28
C SER A 60 3.11 -21.74 -10.16
N ARG A 61 2.98 -21.10 -8.99
CA ARG A 61 2.14 -21.60 -7.89
C ARG A 61 0.66 -21.54 -8.25
N VAL A 62 0.20 -20.42 -8.82
CA VAL A 62 -1.18 -20.29 -9.32
C VAL A 62 -1.48 -21.38 -10.36
N GLY A 63 -0.62 -21.54 -11.37
CA GLY A 63 -0.78 -22.56 -12.41
C GLY A 63 -0.87 -23.98 -11.86
N ARG A 64 -0.03 -24.33 -10.87
CA ARG A 64 -0.10 -25.65 -10.21
C ARG A 64 -1.40 -25.85 -9.43
N LEU A 65 -1.85 -24.85 -8.67
CA LEU A 65 -3.06 -24.97 -7.86
C LEU A 65 -4.32 -25.06 -8.74
N ILE A 66 -4.39 -24.27 -9.81
CA ILE A 66 -5.50 -24.29 -10.77
C ILE A 66 -5.48 -25.55 -11.62
N GLY A 67 -4.30 -26.10 -11.94
CA GLY A 67 -4.16 -27.34 -12.72
C GLY A 67 -4.74 -28.59 -12.04
N THR A 68 -4.91 -28.57 -10.72
CA THR A 68 -5.55 -29.65 -9.94
C THR A 68 -6.53 -29.06 -8.93
N PRO A 69 -7.73 -28.62 -9.38
CA PRO A 69 -8.63 -27.87 -8.53
C PRO A 69 -9.26 -28.75 -7.44
N LYS A 70 -9.38 -28.20 -6.23
CA LYS A 70 -10.09 -28.82 -5.10
C LYS A 70 -11.20 -27.90 -4.61
N LEU A 71 -12.25 -27.77 -5.42
CA LEU A 71 -13.29 -26.74 -5.23
C LEU A 71 -14.05 -26.85 -3.90
N SER A 72 -14.10 -28.04 -3.29
CA SER A 72 -14.72 -28.25 -1.97
C SER A 72 -13.77 -28.03 -0.79
N ASP A 73 -12.50 -27.71 -1.04
CA ASP A 73 -11.45 -27.56 -0.04
C ASP A 73 -11.15 -26.06 0.18
N ALA A 74 -11.57 -25.54 1.34
CA ALA A 74 -11.34 -24.14 1.71
C ALA A 74 -9.85 -23.79 1.87
N ALA A 75 -8.99 -24.77 2.18
CA ALA A 75 -7.56 -24.53 2.24
C ALA A 75 -6.97 -24.35 0.84
N TRP A 76 -7.48 -25.08 -0.15
CA TRP A 76 -7.08 -24.90 -1.55
C TRP A 76 -7.45 -23.50 -2.08
N SER A 77 -8.67 -23.02 -1.82
CA SER A 77 -9.06 -21.68 -2.27
C SER A 77 -8.23 -20.58 -1.58
N GLY A 78 -7.97 -20.73 -0.27
CA GLY A 78 -7.03 -19.88 0.46
C GLY A 78 -5.62 -19.86 -0.14
N ASP A 79 -5.11 -21.02 -0.53
CA ASP A 79 -3.81 -21.17 -1.20
C ASP A 79 -3.77 -20.48 -2.57
N VAL A 80 -4.86 -20.56 -3.35
CA VAL A 80 -4.96 -19.89 -4.65
C VAL A 80 -4.95 -18.37 -4.47
N HIS A 81 -5.75 -17.85 -3.55
CA HIS A 81 -5.77 -16.41 -3.24
C HIS A 81 -4.41 -15.93 -2.72
N ALA A 82 -3.75 -16.69 -1.85
CA ALA A 82 -2.41 -16.36 -1.38
C ALA A 82 -1.37 -16.33 -2.52
N ALA A 83 -1.49 -17.23 -3.50
CA ALA A 83 -0.61 -17.25 -4.67
C ALA A 83 -0.87 -16.04 -5.60
N MET A 84 -2.13 -15.66 -5.80
CA MET A 84 -2.51 -14.46 -6.57
C MET A 84 -2.02 -13.17 -5.89
N ALA A 85 -2.17 -13.05 -4.56
CA ALA A 85 -1.66 -11.90 -3.81
C ALA A 85 -0.13 -11.76 -3.90
N ARG A 86 0.61 -12.87 -4.05
CA ARG A 86 2.06 -12.84 -4.30
C ARG A 86 2.41 -12.27 -5.67
N VAL A 87 1.59 -12.50 -6.70
CA VAL A 87 1.76 -11.86 -8.02
C VAL A 87 1.64 -10.35 -7.89
N GLU A 88 0.64 -9.87 -7.14
CA GLU A 88 0.44 -8.44 -6.87
C GLU A 88 1.63 -7.84 -6.11
N THR A 89 2.08 -8.51 -5.05
CA THR A 89 3.24 -8.08 -4.25
C THR A 89 4.53 -8.00 -5.08
N ALA A 90 4.75 -8.95 -5.98
CA ALA A 90 5.92 -8.95 -6.87
C ALA A 90 5.84 -7.79 -7.88
N TYR A 91 4.67 -7.54 -8.46
CA TYR A 91 4.42 -6.39 -9.33
C TYR A 91 4.65 -5.06 -8.59
N GLU A 92 4.12 -4.91 -7.37
CA GLU A 92 4.33 -3.69 -6.60
C GLU A 92 5.80 -3.44 -6.25
N SER A 93 6.52 -4.50 -5.88
CA SER A 93 7.95 -4.42 -5.61
C SER A 93 8.73 -3.97 -6.84
N LEU A 94 8.35 -4.47 -8.02
CA LEU A 94 8.94 -4.07 -9.28
C LEU A 94 8.69 -2.58 -9.58
N VAL A 95 7.44 -2.09 -9.53
CA VAL A 95 7.13 -0.69 -9.91
C VAL A 95 7.68 0.35 -8.93
N ARG A 96 8.05 -0.06 -7.71
CA ARG A 96 8.73 0.80 -6.73
C ARG A 96 10.22 0.97 -7.01
N LEU A 97 10.81 0.19 -7.93
CA LEU A 97 12.21 0.35 -8.31
C LEU A 97 12.38 1.58 -9.19
N GLN A 98 13.39 2.37 -8.89
CA GLN A 98 13.83 3.44 -9.79
C GLN A 98 14.88 2.89 -10.76
N PRO A 99 14.61 2.81 -12.07
CA PRO A 99 15.62 2.41 -13.04
C PRO A 99 16.66 3.52 -13.27
N PRO A 100 17.93 3.17 -13.52
CA PRO A 100 18.88 4.09 -14.12
C PRO A 100 18.45 4.46 -15.54
N ASP A 101 18.85 5.63 -16.05
CA ASP A 101 18.37 6.19 -17.32
C ASP A 101 18.45 5.21 -18.50
N GLY A 102 19.57 4.48 -18.64
CA GLY A 102 19.76 3.49 -19.71
C GLY A 102 18.83 2.28 -19.66
N TRP A 103 18.11 2.08 -18.56
CA TRP A 103 17.21 0.93 -18.33
C TRP A 103 15.74 1.34 -18.26
N ALA A 104 15.39 2.63 -18.37
CA ALA A 104 14.03 3.11 -18.21
C ALA A 104 13.03 2.40 -19.14
N SER A 105 13.37 2.24 -20.43
CA SER A 105 12.49 1.56 -21.39
C SER A 105 12.28 0.08 -21.06
N PHE A 106 13.35 -0.62 -20.68
CA PHE A 106 13.28 -2.01 -20.23
C PHE A 106 12.39 -2.13 -18.99
N HIS A 107 12.60 -1.26 -18.00
CA HIS A 107 11.80 -1.22 -16.79
C HIS A 107 10.32 -1.03 -17.09
N THR A 108 9.97 -0.08 -17.96
CA THR A 108 8.58 0.16 -18.36
C THR A 108 7.95 -1.07 -19.01
N GLN A 109 8.66 -1.75 -19.91
CA GLN A 109 8.15 -2.98 -20.55
C GLN A 109 7.96 -4.10 -19.54
N LEU A 110 8.93 -4.27 -18.63
CA LEU A 110 8.87 -5.24 -17.56
C LEU A 110 7.71 -4.98 -16.60
N ALA A 111 7.56 -3.74 -16.13
CA ALA A 111 6.46 -3.30 -15.28
C ALA A 111 5.10 -3.50 -15.95
N ARG A 112 5.00 -3.23 -17.26
CA ARG A 112 3.77 -3.45 -18.03
C ARG A 112 3.39 -4.93 -18.06
N GLY A 113 4.31 -5.82 -18.41
CA GLY A 113 4.03 -7.26 -18.44
C GLY A 113 3.63 -7.81 -17.06
N ALA A 114 4.33 -7.39 -16.00
CA ALA A 114 3.95 -7.75 -14.63
C ALA A 114 2.58 -7.19 -14.22
N GLY A 115 2.26 -5.97 -14.68
CA GLY A 115 0.95 -5.34 -14.48
C GLY A 115 -0.19 -6.10 -15.16
N ASP A 116 0.03 -6.59 -16.38
CA ASP A 116 -0.93 -7.43 -17.11
C ASP A 116 -1.19 -8.75 -16.36
N CYS A 117 -0.14 -9.39 -15.84
CA CYS A 117 -0.28 -10.58 -14.99
C CYS A 117 -1.07 -10.29 -13.71
N SER A 118 -0.76 -9.20 -13.00
CA SER A 118 -1.46 -8.78 -11.79
C SER A 118 -2.94 -8.47 -12.06
N ALA A 119 -3.24 -7.77 -13.15
CA ALA A 119 -4.62 -7.52 -13.56
C ALA A 119 -5.39 -8.82 -13.85
N ALA A 120 -4.77 -9.77 -14.56
CA ALA A 120 -5.38 -11.08 -14.82
C ALA A 120 -5.66 -11.86 -13.52
N MET A 121 -4.74 -11.84 -12.54
CA MET A 121 -4.95 -12.50 -11.26
C MET A 121 -6.13 -11.91 -10.49
N ARG A 122 -6.29 -10.57 -10.48
CA ARG A 122 -7.46 -9.92 -9.86
C ARG A 122 -8.76 -10.37 -10.49
N VAL A 123 -8.82 -10.48 -11.82
CA VAL A 123 -10.02 -10.98 -12.51
C VAL A 123 -10.33 -12.42 -12.10
N LEU A 124 -9.31 -13.29 -12.01
CA LEU A 124 -9.49 -14.68 -11.59
C LEU A 124 -9.92 -14.81 -10.13
N ALA A 125 -9.44 -13.93 -9.24
CA ALA A 125 -9.84 -13.93 -7.83
C ALA A 125 -11.34 -13.66 -7.62
N TRP A 126 -12.00 -12.94 -8.54
CA TRP A 126 -13.46 -12.77 -8.51
C TRP A 126 -14.25 -13.99 -8.98
N ALA A 127 -13.59 -14.94 -9.64
CA ALA A 127 -14.23 -16.12 -10.23
C ALA A 127 -14.14 -17.37 -9.33
N LEU A 128 -13.43 -17.29 -8.20
CA LEU A 128 -13.22 -18.35 -7.21
C LEU A 128 -14.03 -18.10 -5.94
#